data_AF-A0A534X187-F1
#
_entry.id   AF-A0A534X187-F1
#
_cell.length_a   1.000
_cell.length_b   1.000
_cell.length_c   1.000
_cell.angle_alpha   90.00
_cell.angle_beta   90.00
_cell.angle_gamma   90.00
#
_symmetry.space_group_name_H-M   'P 1'
#
loop_
_entity.id
_entity.type
_entity.pdbx_description
1 polymer ?
#
loop_
_entity_poly.entity_id
_entity_poly.type
_entity_poly.pdbx_seq_one_letter_code
_entity_poly.pdbx_strand_id
1 'polypeptide(L)'
;MDRPELDFEVHEGGSLRMLAAIAERCNAVEECYEFMLAYAAQGLPTDHGSESGRRIREFLGRAIDAVTALIEACTIAAEREEGEPAAPHQPFMAVLDRDARHSLAALELVLAQPSISSQLVDNLNASIHLRALLTDLFLLGEIAGARRTPSMPVVATSG
;
A
#
# COMPACT_ATOMS: atom_id res chain seq x y z
N MET A 1 -12.13 -47.39 -8.30
CA MET A 1 -12.17 -46.46 -7.16
C MET A 1 -11.31 -45.29 -7.58
N ASP A 2 -11.88 -44.41 -8.38
CA ASP A 2 -11.18 -43.23 -8.92
C ASP A 2 -10.96 -42.22 -7.78
N ARG A 3 -9.74 -41.71 -7.67
CA ARG A 3 -9.44 -40.53 -6.85
C ARG A 3 -10.01 -39.31 -7.57
N PRO A 4 -10.67 -38.37 -6.88
CA PRO A 4 -10.99 -37.10 -7.49
C PRO A 4 -9.68 -36.32 -7.69
N GLU A 5 -9.42 -35.90 -8.92
CA GLU A 5 -8.46 -34.85 -9.22
C GLU A 5 -8.93 -33.58 -8.50
N LEU A 6 -8.11 -33.09 -7.58
CA LEU A 6 -8.38 -31.84 -6.87
C LEU A 6 -8.18 -30.69 -7.85
N ASP A 7 -9.23 -29.90 -8.06
CA ASP A 7 -9.28 -28.63 -8.81
C ASP A 7 -8.35 -27.56 -8.17
N PHE A 8 -7.04 -27.81 -8.17
CA PHE A 8 -6.04 -26.87 -7.63
C PHE A 8 -5.89 -25.62 -8.51
N GLU A 9 -6.23 -25.68 -9.81
CA GLU A 9 -6.03 -24.57 -10.75
C GLU A 9 -7.03 -23.41 -10.57
N VAL A 10 -8.24 -23.67 -10.08
CA VAL A 10 -9.29 -22.64 -10.00
C VAL A 10 -9.09 -21.73 -8.76
N HIS A 11 -8.56 -22.27 -7.66
CA HIS A 11 -8.37 -21.55 -6.41
C HIS A 11 -7.13 -20.63 -6.43
N GLU A 12 -6.03 -21.05 -7.09
CA GLU A 12 -4.83 -20.21 -7.25
C GLU A 12 -5.11 -18.94 -8.06
N GLY A 13 -5.92 -19.03 -9.13
CA GLY A 13 -6.28 -17.90 -9.99
C GLY A 13 -7.11 -16.82 -9.28
N GLY A 14 -7.97 -17.20 -8.34
CA GLY A 14 -8.75 -16.27 -7.52
C GLY A 14 -7.88 -15.52 -6.51
N SER A 15 -6.97 -16.24 -5.83
CA SER A 15 -6.03 -15.66 -4.87
C SER A 15 -5.08 -14.65 -5.54
N LEU A 16 -4.52 -14.98 -6.71
CA LEU A 16 -3.61 -14.09 -7.44
C LEU A 16 -4.30 -12.80 -7.89
N ARG A 17 -5.57 -12.87 -8.33
CA ARG A 17 -6.35 -11.68 -8.70
C ARG A 17 -6.63 -10.77 -7.50
N MET A 18 -6.93 -11.34 -6.33
CA MET A 18 -7.09 -10.57 -5.09
C MET A 18 -5.78 -9.85 -4.73
N LEU A 19 -4.66 -10.56 -4.78
CA LEU A 19 -3.34 -9.99 -4.50
C LEU A 19 -2.96 -8.89 -5.50
N ALA A 20 -3.27 -9.06 -6.79
CA ALA A 20 -3.06 -8.01 -7.79
C ALA A 20 -3.92 -6.76 -7.52
N ALA A 21 -5.18 -6.93 -7.10
CA ALA A 21 -6.04 -5.81 -6.73
C ALA A 21 -5.52 -5.06 -5.49
N ILE A 22 -4.98 -5.78 -4.51
CA ILE A 22 -4.29 -5.20 -3.34
C ILE A 22 -3.01 -4.47 -3.78
N ALA A 23 -2.24 -5.05 -4.70
CA ALA A 23 -1.01 -4.47 -5.22
C ALA A 23 -1.26 -3.16 -6.00
N GLU A 24 -2.32 -3.04 -6.79
CA GLU A 24 -2.66 -1.77 -7.46
C GLU A 24 -2.93 -0.63 -6.47
N ARG A 25 -3.44 -0.94 -5.26
CA ARG A 25 -3.64 0.04 -4.19
C ARG A 25 -2.33 0.49 -3.55
N CYS A 26 -1.25 -0.28 -3.70
CA CYS A 26 0.11 0.09 -3.27
C CYS A 26 0.59 1.39 -3.92
N ASN A 27 0.25 1.61 -5.20
CA ASN A 27 0.77 2.73 -5.98
C ASN A 27 0.48 4.09 -5.32
N ALA A 28 -0.74 4.31 -4.81
CA ALA A 28 -1.09 5.58 -4.16
C ALA A 28 -0.36 5.80 -2.83
N VAL A 29 -0.15 4.74 -2.05
CA VAL A 29 0.58 4.81 -0.78
C VAL A 29 2.08 5.02 -1.02
N GLU A 30 2.65 4.34 -2.02
CA GLU A 30 4.04 4.48 -2.46
C GLU A 30 4.31 5.89 -3.00
N GLU A 31 3.49 6.38 -3.94
CA GLU A 31 3.58 7.75 -4.47
C GLU A 31 3.51 8.80 -3.36
N CYS A 32 2.58 8.63 -2.40
CA CYS A 32 2.47 9.54 -1.27
C CYS A 32 3.74 9.50 -0.40
N TYR A 33 4.26 8.32 -0.10
CA TYR A 33 5.46 8.18 0.71
C TYR A 33 6.70 8.79 0.02
N GLU A 34 6.88 8.56 -1.27
CA GLU A 34 7.96 9.19 -2.05
C GLU A 34 7.85 10.71 -2.05
N PHE A 35 6.65 11.24 -2.27
CA PHE A 35 6.41 12.67 -2.18
C PHE A 35 6.71 13.22 -0.78
N MET A 36 6.31 12.49 0.27
CA MET A 36 6.57 12.86 1.66
C MET A 36 8.05 12.91 2.00
N LEU A 37 8.88 12.01 1.45
CA LEU A 37 10.34 12.08 1.61
C LEU A 37 10.90 13.37 1.01
N ALA A 38 10.48 13.72 -0.20
CA ALA A 38 10.89 14.97 -0.85
C ALA A 38 10.34 16.22 -0.13
N TYR A 39 9.14 16.14 0.43
CA TYR A 39 8.54 17.22 1.22
C TYR A 39 9.27 17.43 2.55
N ALA A 40 9.62 16.36 3.27
CA ALA A 40 10.38 16.42 4.51
C ALA A 40 11.76 17.07 4.30
N ALA A 41 12.44 16.75 3.20
CA ALA A 41 13.75 17.31 2.87
C ALA A 41 13.75 18.84 2.62
N GLN A 42 12.58 19.46 2.36
CA GLN A 42 12.50 20.90 2.10
C GLN A 42 12.61 21.75 3.38
N GLY A 43 12.40 21.18 4.57
CA GLY A 43 12.49 21.93 5.84
C GLY A 43 11.47 23.05 5.98
N LEU A 44 10.31 22.96 5.31
CA LEU A 44 9.26 23.98 5.36
C LEU A 44 8.59 24.03 6.75
N PRO A 45 8.34 25.23 7.30
CA PRO A 45 7.60 25.36 8.55
C PRO A 45 6.09 25.10 8.37
N THR A 46 5.58 25.17 7.14
CA THR A 46 4.17 24.97 6.79
C THR A 46 4.00 24.64 5.31
N ASP A 47 2.89 23.99 4.98
CA ASP A 47 2.36 23.73 3.65
C ASP A 47 1.68 24.95 3.00
N HIS A 48 1.51 26.07 3.71
CA HIS A 48 0.89 27.27 3.15
C HIS A 48 1.84 28.01 2.20
N GLY A 49 1.33 28.43 1.03
CA GLY A 49 2.03 29.34 0.12
C GLY A 49 3.07 28.69 -0.82
N SER A 50 3.28 27.38 -0.77
CA SER A 50 4.13 26.64 -1.70
C SER A 50 3.34 25.68 -2.60
N GLU A 51 3.87 25.36 -3.79
CA GLU A 51 3.26 24.34 -4.65
C GLU A 51 3.33 22.95 -4.01
N SER A 52 4.47 22.62 -3.40
CA SER A 52 4.67 21.35 -2.67
C SER A 52 3.70 21.22 -1.49
N GLY A 53 3.39 22.32 -0.82
CA GLY A 53 2.43 22.38 0.28
C GLY A 53 0.96 22.23 -0.15
N ARG A 54 0.58 22.65 -1.36
CA ARG A 54 -0.75 22.26 -1.89
C ARG A 54 -0.82 20.77 -2.17
N ARG A 55 0.23 20.21 -2.77
CA ARG A 55 0.26 18.80 -3.18
C ARG A 55 0.39 17.82 -2.02
N ILE A 56 1.01 18.17 -0.89
CA ILE A 56 1.12 17.25 0.27
C ILE A 56 -0.26 16.79 0.76
N ARG A 57 -1.25 17.69 0.80
CA ARG A 57 -2.62 17.34 1.22
C ARG A 57 -3.31 16.43 0.21
N GLU A 58 -3.10 16.66 -1.09
CA GLU A 58 -3.65 15.81 -2.15
C GLU A 58 -3.09 14.39 -2.08
N PHE A 59 -1.77 14.25 -1.90
CA PHE A 59 -1.13 12.94 -1.75
C PHE A 59 -1.59 12.22 -0.48
N LEU A 60 -1.65 12.91 0.66
CA LEU A 60 -2.17 12.34 1.91
C LEU A 60 -3.62 11.87 1.77
N GLY A 61 -4.49 12.66 1.13
CA GLY A 61 -5.88 12.29 0.87
C GLY A 61 -5.99 11.04 0.00
N ARG A 62 -5.25 10.97 -1.12
CA ARG A 62 -5.21 9.78 -1.99
C ARG A 62 -4.71 8.53 -1.25
N ALA A 63 -3.70 8.68 -0.39
CA ALA A 63 -3.21 7.58 0.41
C ALA A 63 -4.26 7.09 1.43
N ILE A 64 -4.95 8.01 2.11
CA ILE A 64 -6.05 7.69 3.04
C ILE A 64 -7.16 6.91 2.33
N ASP A 65 -7.59 7.35 1.16
CA ASP A 65 -8.60 6.65 0.35
C ASP A 65 -8.14 5.24 -0.03
N ALA A 66 -6.88 5.11 -0.47
CA ALA A 66 -6.31 3.82 -0.86
C ALA A 66 -6.17 2.86 0.33
N VAL A 67 -5.73 3.34 1.50
CA VAL A 67 -5.61 2.54 2.72
C VAL A 67 -6.98 2.14 3.26
N THR A 68 -7.98 3.01 3.17
CA THR A 68 -9.37 2.69 3.53
C THR A 68 -9.91 1.57 2.65
N ALA A 69 -9.76 1.69 1.33
CA ALA A 69 -10.18 0.66 0.39
C ALA A 69 -9.39 -0.65 0.55
N LEU A 70 -8.15 -0.59 1.01
CA LEU A 70 -7.35 -1.77 1.35
C LEU A 70 -7.91 -2.50 2.57
N ILE A 71 -8.27 -1.77 3.63
CA ILE A 71 -8.87 -2.33 4.85
C ILE A 71 -10.20 -3.02 4.52
N GLU A 72 -11.02 -2.41 3.67
CA GLU A 72 -12.27 -3.02 3.18
C GLU A 72 -11.99 -4.33 2.42
N ALA A 73 -11.00 -4.34 1.52
CA ALA A 73 -10.61 -5.54 0.80
C ALA A 73 -10.10 -6.66 1.74
N CYS A 74 -9.34 -6.31 2.79
CA CYS A 74 -8.89 -7.26 3.79
C CYS A 74 -10.07 -7.84 4.59
N THR A 75 -11.04 -7.00 4.93
CA THR A 75 -12.25 -7.42 5.66
C THR A 75 -13.06 -8.42 4.82
N ILE A 76 -13.30 -8.11 3.54
CA ILE A 76 -13.98 -9.01 2.60
C ILE A 76 -13.20 -10.32 2.43
N ALA A 77 -11.87 -10.26 2.29
CA ALA A 77 -11.04 -11.46 2.18
C ALA A 77 -11.01 -12.32 3.45
N ALA A 78 -11.32 -11.72 4.62
CA ALA A 78 -11.42 -12.43 5.89
C ALA A 78 -12.78 -13.11 6.09
N GLU A 79 -13.82 -12.70 5.34
CA GLU A 79 -15.12 -13.36 5.33
C GLU A 79 -14.98 -14.72 4.64
N ARG A 80 -15.24 -15.79 5.40
CA ARG A 80 -15.11 -17.17 4.92
C ARG A 80 -16.38 -17.93 5.14
N GLU A 81 -16.66 -18.84 4.21
CA GLU A 81 -17.65 -19.89 4.43
C GLU A 81 -17.15 -20.84 5.53
N GLU A 82 -18.08 -21.20 6.42
CA GLU A 82 -17.83 -22.07 7.55
C GLU A 82 -17.36 -23.46 7.06
N GLY A 83 -16.19 -23.92 7.49
CA GLY A 83 -15.68 -25.26 7.21
C GLY A 83 -14.50 -25.35 6.23
N GLU A 84 -14.10 -24.26 5.58
CA GLU A 84 -12.94 -24.28 4.67
C GLU A 84 -11.59 -24.09 5.41
N PRO A 85 -10.49 -24.78 5.00
CA PRO A 85 -9.14 -24.58 5.56
C PRO A 85 -8.57 -23.21 5.16
N ALA A 86 -7.99 -22.45 6.10
CA ALA A 86 -7.47 -21.11 5.80
C ALA A 86 -6.47 -21.14 4.64
N ALA A 87 -6.68 -20.27 3.65
CA ALA A 87 -5.74 -20.13 2.56
C ALA A 87 -4.37 -19.67 3.11
N PRO A 88 -3.23 -20.07 2.51
CA PRO A 88 -1.91 -19.79 3.07
C PRO A 88 -1.62 -18.30 3.37
N HIS A 89 -2.23 -17.40 2.62
CA HIS A 89 -2.07 -15.95 2.75
C HIS A 89 -2.93 -15.33 3.85
N GLN A 90 -3.90 -16.06 4.40
CA GLN A 90 -4.90 -15.49 5.31
C GLN A 90 -4.34 -14.95 6.63
N PRO A 91 -3.38 -15.61 7.32
CA PRO A 91 -2.74 -15.01 8.49
C PRO A 91 -2.03 -13.69 8.16
N PHE A 92 -1.49 -13.57 6.94
CA PHE A 92 -0.83 -12.35 6.49
C PHE A 92 -1.83 -11.23 6.20
N MET A 93 -3.03 -11.54 5.72
CA MET A 93 -4.10 -10.54 5.55
C MET A 93 -4.49 -9.86 6.87
N ALA A 94 -4.43 -10.58 7.99
CA ALA A 94 -4.66 -9.99 9.31
C ALA A 94 -3.52 -9.05 9.76
N VAL A 95 -2.28 -9.35 9.36
CA VAL A 95 -1.13 -8.45 9.57
C VAL A 95 -1.32 -7.17 8.75
N LEU A 96 -1.63 -7.31 7.47
CA LEU A 96 -1.87 -6.21 6.55
C LEU A 96 -3.01 -5.29 7.03
N ASP A 97 -4.16 -5.85 7.44
CA ASP A 97 -5.29 -5.07 7.97
C ASP A 97 -4.89 -4.24 9.20
N ARG A 98 -4.17 -4.86 10.15
CA ARG A 98 -3.71 -4.17 11.36
C ARG A 98 -2.79 -3.00 11.02
N ASP A 99 -1.80 -3.24 10.17
CA ASP A 99 -0.80 -2.23 9.84
C ASP A 99 -1.38 -1.14 8.93
N ALA A 100 -2.37 -1.47 8.10
CA ALA A 100 -3.19 -0.52 7.35
C ALA A 100 -3.99 0.40 8.30
N ARG A 101 -4.70 -0.15 9.29
CA ARG A 101 -5.47 0.66 10.27
C ARG A 101 -4.60 1.59 11.08
N HIS A 102 -3.45 1.13 11.55
CA HIS A 102 -2.50 1.98 12.29
C HIS A 102 -1.93 3.10 11.41
N SER A 103 -1.62 2.80 10.15
CA SER A 103 -1.14 3.80 9.20
C SER A 103 -2.22 4.83 8.84
N LEU A 104 -3.46 4.38 8.64
CA LEU A 104 -4.60 5.25 8.36
C LEU A 104 -4.77 6.30 9.46
N ALA A 105 -4.79 5.88 10.73
CA ALA A 105 -4.94 6.79 11.86
C ALA A 105 -3.81 7.84 11.92
N ALA A 106 -2.57 7.45 11.59
CA ALA A 106 -1.44 8.38 11.55
C ALA A 106 -1.54 9.38 10.38
N LEU A 107 -1.96 8.91 9.20
CA LEU A 107 -2.16 9.75 8.02
C LEU A 107 -3.29 10.76 8.25
N GLU A 108 -4.43 10.32 8.78
CA GLU A 108 -5.58 11.17 9.12
C GLU A 108 -5.20 12.24 10.16
N LEU A 109 -4.44 11.85 11.19
CA LEU A 109 -3.94 12.78 12.21
C LEU A 109 -3.11 13.91 11.58
N VAL A 110 -2.21 13.58 10.66
CA VAL A 110 -1.37 14.57 9.97
C VAL A 110 -2.21 15.44 9.02
N LEU A 111 -3.10 14.84 8.24
CA LEU A 111 -3.95 15.58 7.31
C LEU A 111 -4.89 16.57 8.01
N ALA A 112 -5.39 16.21 9.20
CA ALA A 112 -6.28 17.04 10.00
C ALA A 112 -5.61 18.31 10.57
N GLN A 113 -4.28 18.43 10.47
CA GLN A 113 -3.58 19.59 11.02
C GLN A 113 -3.87 20.87 10.21
N PRO A 114 -4.07 22.03 10.88
CA PRO A 114 -4.25 23.33 10.21
C PRO A 114 -3.06 23.75 9.34
N SER A 115 -1.87 23.25 9.67
CA SER A 115 -0.63 23.44 8.93
C SER A 115 0.22 22.17 9.05
N ILE A 116 0.85 21.76 7.96
CA ILE A 116 1.68 20.56 7.87
C ILE A 116 3.13 20.99 7.60
N SER A 117 4.00 20.91 8.61
CA SER A 117 5.42 21.21 8.45
C SER A 117 6.20 20.02 7.88
N SER A 118 7.35 20.27 7.27
CA SER A 118 8.26 19.21 6.83
C SER A 118 8.71 18.32 7.98
N GLN A 119 8.90 18.87 9.19
CA GLN A 119 9.27 18.07 10.36
C GLN A 119 8.14 17.13 10.81
N LEU A 120 6.87 17.56 10.71
CA LEU A 120 5.74 16.69 11.01
C LEU A 120 5.68 15.52 10.03
N VAL A 121 5.90 15.79 8.74
CA VAL A 121 5.96 14.76 7.70
C VAL A 121 7.16 13.84 7.89
N ASP A 122 8.32 14.36 8.29
CA ASP A 122 9.50 13.55 8.64
C ASP A 122 9.20 12.57 9.79
N ASN A 123 8.53 13.05 10.84
CA ASN A 123 8.09 12.19 11.96
C ASN A 123 7.09 11.12 11.50
N LEU A 124 6.19 11.46 10.57
CA LEU A 124 5.26 10.49 9.97
C LEU A 124 6.03 9.44 9.15
N ASN A 125 7.02 9.84 8.35
CA ASN A 125 7.87 8.91 7.58
C ASN A 125 8.68 7.98 8.49
N ALA A 126 9.03 8.44 9.69
CA ALA A 126 9.69 7.63 10.72
C ALA A 126 8.74 6.64 11.43
N SER A 127 7.42 6.72 11.19
CA SER A 127 6.45 5.80 11.78
C SER A 127 6.71 4.36 11.38
N ILE A 128 6.89 3.49 12.39
CA ILE A 128 7.05 2.04 12.19
C ILE A 128 5.85 1.45 11.45
N HIS A 129 4.64 1.93 11.75
CA HIS A 129 3.40 1.40 11.16
C HIS A 129 3.32 1.68 9.66
N LEU A 130 3.65 2.92 9.24
CA LEU A 130 3.62 3.29 7.83
C LEU A 130 4.67 2.51 7.02
N ARG A 131 5.86 2.31 7.59
CA ARG A 131 6.93 1.51 6.98
C ARG A 131 6.58 0.02 6.91
N ALA A 132 5.90 -0.51 7.93
CA ALA A 132 5.40 -1.88 7.94
C ALA A 132 4.39 -2.09 6.82
N LEU A 133 3.37 -1.21 6.73
CA LEU A 133 2.36 -1.27 5.67
C LEU A 133 2.99 -1.26 4.27
N LEU A 134 3.93 -0.35 4.00
CA LEU A 134 4.63 -0.30 2.72
C LEU A 134 5.38 -1.61 2.43
N THR A 135 6.05 -2.16 3.44
CA THR A 135 6.77 -3.43 3.30
C THR A 135 5.81 -4.57 3.00
N ASP A 136 4.67 -4.65 3.68
CA ASP A 136 3.66 -5.68 3.45
C ASP A 136 3.10 -5.59 2.02
N LEU A 137 2.77 -4.37 1.57
CA LEU A 137 2.30 -4.13 0.21
C LEU A 137 3.35 -4.50 -0.85
N PHE A 138 4.64 -4.24 -0.57
CA PHE A 138 5.73 -4.61 -1.47
C PHE A 138 5.90 -6.11 -1.58
N LEU A 139 5.81 -6.84 -0.47
CA LEU A 139 5.85 -8.30 -0.45
C LEU A 139 4.69 -8.90 -1.27
N LEU A 140 3.47 -8.40 -1.07
CA LEU A 140 2.30 -8.88 -1.82
C LEU A 140 2.38 -8.51 -3.30
N GLY A 141 2.89 -7.33 -3.63
CA GLY A 141 3.09 -6.91 -5.02
C GLY A 141 4.09 -7.78 -5.79
N GLU A 142 5.16 -8.22 -5.11
CA GLU A 142 6.14 -9.16 -5.69
C GLU A 142 5.52 -10.54 -5.90
N ILE A 143 4.78 -11.07 -4.92
CA ILE A 143 4.07 -12.36 -5.03
C ILE A 143 3.04 -12.33 -6.16
N ALA A 144 2.33 -11.21 -6.34
CA ALA A 144 1.34 -11.05 -7.39
C ALA A 144 1.95 -10.89 -8.80
N GLY A 145 3.27 -10.74 -8.92
CA GLY A 145 3.93 -10.39 -10.19
C GLY A 145 3.53 -9.01 -10.72
N ALA A 146 2.98 -8.15 -9.85
CA ALA A 146 2.45 -6.83 -10.22
C ALA A 146 3.57 -5.79 -10.38
N ARG A 147 4.74 -6.00 -9.76
CA ARG A 147 5.93 -5.19 -10.02
C ARG A 147 6.53 -5.57 -11.37
N ARG A 148 6.19 -4.81 -12.40
CA ARG A 148 6.97 -4.78 -13.64
C ARG A 148 8.39 -4.34 -13.30
N THR A 149 9.37 -5.13 -13.72
CA THR A 149 10.78 -4.72 -13.73
C THR A 149 10.90 -3.32 -14.34
N PRO A 150 11.70 -2.41 -13.75
CA PRO A 150 11.96 -1.13 -14.39
C PRO A 150 12.59 -1.43 -15.75
N SER A 151 11.94 -0.98 -16.81
CA SER A 151 12.50 -1.05 -18.16
C SER A 151 13.79 -0.26 -18.16
N MET A 152 14.93 -0.96 -18.11
CA MET A 152 16.20 -0.32 -18.44
C MET A 152 16.05 0.32 -19.82
N PRO A 153 16.44 1.59 -20.01
CA PRO A 153 16.48 2.14 -21.35
C PRO A 153 17.49 1.31 -22.14
N VAL A 154 17.01 0.70 -23.23
CA VAL A 154 17.86 0.10 -24.25
C VAL A 154 18.77 1.23 -24.72
N VAL A 155 20.03 1.20 -24.30
CA VAL A 155 21.07 2.08 -24.84
C VAL A 155 21.18 1.70 -26.32
N ALA A 156 20.61 2.54 -27.18
CA ALA A 156 20.86 2.49 -28.59
C ALA A 156 22.36 2.77 -28.78
N THR A 157 23.14 1.71 -29.00
CA THR A 157 24.48 1.83 -29.55
C THR A 157 24.33 2.28 -30.99
N SER A 158 24.37 3.59 -31.21
CA SER A 158 24.63 4.15 -32.53
C SER A 158 26.13 4.07 -32.78
N GLY A 159 26.49 3.40 -33.87
CA GLY A 159 27.85 3.39 -34.42
C GLY A 159 28.20 4.66 -35.17
#